data_AF-A0A3D3J3F8-F1
#
_entry.id   AF-A0A3D3J3F8-F1
#
_cell.length_a   1.000
_cell.length_b   1.000
_cell.length_c   1.000
_cell.angle_alpha   90.00
_cell.angle_beta   90.00
_cell.angle_gamma   90.00
#
_symmetry.space_group_name_H-M   'P 1'
#
loop_
_entity.id
_entity.type
_entity.pdbx_description
1 polymer ?
#
loop_
_entity_poly.entity_id
_entity_poly.type
_entity_poly.pdbx_seq_one_letter_code
_entity_poly.pdbx_strand_id
1 'polypeptide(L)' 'MIFLIEYNRKEGKILKLQTYADSDRRIAENARLEMELSLLRSGCSLEVVLLEANSQEDLLLTHRRYFENPEEIAST' A
#
# COMPACT_ATOMS: atom_id res chain seq x y z
N MET A 1 6.33 -0.46 -12.48
CA MET A 1 6.63 -1.04 -11.15
C MET A 1 5.34 -1.30 -10.42
N ILE A 2 5.34 -2.30 -9.55
CA ILE A 2 4.18 -2.66 -8.72
C ILE A 2 4.53 -2.43 -7.26
N PHE A 3 3.62 -1.81 -6.52
CA PHE A 3 3.77 -1.45 -5.12
C PHE A 3 2.70 -2.15 -4.28
N LEU A 4 3.12 -3.00 -3.34
CA LEU A 4 2.25 -3.63 -2.36
C LEU A 4 2.29 -2.82 -1.06
N ILE A 5 1.12 -2.35 -0.64
CA ILE A 5 0.97 -1.48 0.53
C ILE A 5 0.10 -2.19 1.56
N GLU A 6 0.61 -2.28 2.79
CA GLU A 6 -0.18 -2.55 4.00
C GLU A 6 -0.46 -1.21 4.69
N TYR A 7 -1.72 -0.84 4.82
CA TYR A 7 -2.15 0.48 5.25
C TYR A 7 -3.10 0.42 6.45
N ASN A 8 -2.77 1.18 7.49
CA ASN A 8 -3.65 1.39 8.62
C ASN A 8 -4.59 2.57 8.34
N ARG A 9 -5.82 2.26 7.94
CA ARG A 9 -6.86 3.27 7.69
C ARG A 9 -7.19 4.12 8.91
N LYS A 10 -7.08 3.58 10.14
CA LYS A 10 -7.43 4.31 11.36
C LYS A 10 -6.38 5.36 11.71
N GLU A 11 -5.11 5.04 11.47
CA GLU A 11 -3.99 5.92 11.81
C GLU A 11 -3.50 6.76 10.62
N GLY A 12 -3.97 6.47 9.41
CA GLY A 12 -3.56 7.18 8.21
C GLY A 12 -2.15 6.86 7.74
N LYS A 13 -1.64 5.64 8.02
CA LYS A 13 -0.20 5.32 7.87
C LYS A 13 0.05 4.04 7.09
N ILE A 14 1.09 4.08 6.26
CA ILE A 14 1.67 2.87 5.65
C ILE A 14 2.45 2.11 6.73
N LEU A 15 2.10 0.85 6.92
CA LEU A 15 2.80 -0.08 7.81
C LEU A 15 3.87 -0.85 7.05
N LYS A 16 3.60 -1.22 5.79
CA LYS A 16 4.58 -1.86 4.90
C LYS A 16 4.41 -1.36 3.47
N LEU A 17 5.54 -1.21 2.78
CA LEU A 17 5.64 -0.93 1.37
C LEU A 17 6.65 -1.92 0.76
N GLN A 18 6.22 -2.72 -0.21
CA GLN A 18 7.07 -3.62 -0.96
C GLN A 18 6.98 -3.30 -2.46
N THR A 19 8.09 -3.40 -3.16
CA THR A 19 8.20 -3.06 -4.58
C THR A 19 8.52 -4.31 -5.40
N TYR A 20 7.87 -4.43 -6.55
CA TYR A 20 8.08 -5.50 -7.51
C TYR A 20 8.29 -4.92 -8.91
N ALA A 21 9.05 -5.62 -9.73
CA ALA A 21 9.10 -5.31 -11.16
C ALA A 21 7.76 -5.68 -11.82
N ASP A 22 7.45 -5.07 -12.97
CA ASP A 22 6.21 -5.39 -13.71
C ASP A 22 6.18 -6.85 -14.19
N SER A 23 7.36 -7.44 -14.42
CA SER A 23 7.53 -8.87 -14.72
C SER A 23 7.14 -9.79 -13.55
N ASP A 24 7.14 -9.28 -12.32
CA ASP A 24 6.90 -10.04 -11.10
C ASP A 24 5.45 -9.93 -10.62
N ARG A 25 4.53 -9.53 -11.49
CA ARG A 25 3.10 -9.33 -11.17
C ARG A 25 2.49 -10.48 -10.38
N ARG A 26 2.72 -11.72 -10.82
CA ARG A 26 2.17 -12.90 -10.16
C ARG A 26 2.73 -13.10 -8.74
N ILE A 27 3.98 -12.71 -8.51
CA ILE A 27 4.60 -12.74 -7.18
C ILE A 27 3.95 -11.68 -6.29
N ALA A 28 3.74 -10.47 -6.80
CA ALA A 28 3.07 -9.39 -6.08
C ALA A 28 1.62 -9.76 -5.70
N GLU A 29 0.86 -10.37 -6.62
CA GLU A 29 -0.51 -10.84 -6.38
C GLU A 29 -0.57 -11.93 -5.31
N ASN A 30 0.36 -12.90 -5.34
CA ASN A 30 0.47 -13.92 -4.30
C ASN A 30 0.85 -13.31 -2.94
N ALA A 31 1.79 -12.37 -2.91
CA ALA A 31 2.18 -11.69 -1.67
C ALA A 31 1.02 -10.90 -1.06
N ARG A 32 0.21 -10.23 -1.90
CA ARG A 32 -1.03 -9.57 -1.46
C ARG A 32 -1.98 -10.55 -0.80
N LEU A 33 -2.23 -11.69 -1.45
CA LEU A 33 -3.13 -12.72 -0.94
C LEU A 33 -2.67 -13.29 0.41
N GLU A 34 -1.38 -13.63 0.53
CA GLU A 34 -0.81 -14.13 1.79
C GLU A 34 -0.94 -13.10 2.93
N MET A 35 -0.74 -11.82 2.63
CA MET A 35 -0.92 -10.74 3.60
C MET A 35 -2.39 -10.61 4.03
N GLU A 36 -3.34 -10.62 3.10
CA GLU A 36 -4.77 -10.58 3.39
C GLU A 36 -5.21 -11.78 4.26
N LEU A 37 -4.72 -12.98 3.94
CA LEU A 37 -4.99 -14.18 4.74
C LEU A 37 -4.42 -14.08 6.16
N SER A 38 -3.21 -13.54 6.29
CA SER A 38 -2.57 -13.31 7.60
C SER A 38 -3.39 -12.33 8.46
N LEU A 39 -3.83 -11.22 7.86
CA LEU A 39 -4.66 -10.21 8.53
C LEU A 39 -6.03 -10.74 8.93
N LEU A 40 -6.64 -11.55 8.07
CA LEU A 40 -7.91 -12.21 8.37
C LEU A 40 -7.77 -13.12 9.61
N ARG A 41 -6.65 -13.86 9.71
CA ARG A 41 -6.37 -14.74 10.86
C ARG A 41 -6.09 -13.96 12.15
N SER A 42 -5.45 -12.80 12.08
CA SER A 42 -5.16 -11.97 13.24
C SER A 42 -6.35 -11.13 13.71
N GLY A 43 -7.41 -11.03 12.91
CA GLY A 43 -8.56 -10.17 13.19
C GLY A 43 -8.26 -8.68 13.03
N CYS A 44 -7.13 -8.33 12.42
CA CYS A 44 -6.76 -6.94 12.16
C CYS A 44 -7.45 -6.43 10.89
N SER A 45 -8.15 -5.30 11.01
CA SER A 45 -8.73 -4.62 9.84
C SER A 45 -7.74 -3.60 9.28
N LEU A 46 -6.76 -4.11 8.52
CA LEU A 46 -5.82 -3.31 7.74
C LEU A 46 -6.17 -3.42 6.26
N GLU A 47 -5.86 -2.38 5.50
CA GLU A 47 -6.04 -2.37 4.05
C GLU A 47 -4.77 -2.91 3.37
N VAL A 48 -4.94 -3.78 2.39
CA VAL A 48 -3.84 -4.26 1.54
C VAL A 48 -4.16 -3.91 0.09
N VAL A 49 -3.25 -3.24 -0.60
CA VAL A 49 -3.48 -2.80 -1.98
C VAL A 49 -2.24 -2.98 -2.85
N LEU A 50 -2.45 -3.31 -4.12
CA LEU A 50 -1.42 -3.28 -5.17
C LEU A 50 -1.68 -2.08 -6.07
N LEU A 51 -0.66 -1.27 -6.27
CA LEU A 51 -0.70 -0.10 -7.15
C LEU A 51 0.40 -0.21 -8.21
N GLU A 52 0.11 0.23 -9.43
CA GLU A 52 1.06 0.27 -10.53
C GLU A 52 1.48 1.72 -10.81
N ALA A 53 2.77 1.98 -10.91
CA ALA A 53 3.32 3.29 -11.29
C ALA A 53 4.71 3.13 -11.93
N ASN A 54 5.16 4.16 -12.67
CA ASN A 54 6.50 4.11 -13.30
C ASN A 54 7.62 4.29 -12.27
N SER A 55 7.35 5.02 -11.18
CA SER A 55 8.26 5.21 -10.06
C SER A 55 7.49 5.44 -8.75
N GLN A 56 8.22 5.49 -7.63
CA GLN A 56 7.63 5.82 -6.35
C GLN A 56 7.15 7.29 -6.32
N GLU A 57 7.86 8.21 -6.98
CA GLU A 57 7.46 9.61 -7.09
C GLU A 57 6.13 9.77 -7.85
N ASP A 58 5.95 9.03 -8.96
CA ASP A 58 4.68 9.00 -9.70
C ASP A 58 3.55 8.45 -8.83
N LEU A 59 3.85 7.45 -8.00
CA LEU A 59 2.90 6.87 -7.06
C LEU A 59 2.49 7.90 -5.99
N LEU A 60 3.45 8.66 -5.44
CA LEU A 60 3.19 9.74 -4.49
C LEU A 60 2.24 10.77 -5.09
N LEU A 61 2.45 11.17 -6.35
CA LEU A 61 1.63 12.19 -7.00
C LEU A 61 0.19 11.73 -7.28
N THR A 62 0.00 10.47 -7.64
CA THR A 62 -1.29 9.91 -8.08
C THR A 62 -2.09 9.27 -6.94
N HIS A 63 -1.42 8.77 -5.91
CA HIS A 63 -2.01 8.01 -4.80
C HIS A 63 -1.68 8.62 -3.44
N ARG A 64 -1.62 9.96 -3.38
CA ARG A 64 -1.33 10.78 -2.19
C ARG A 64 -2.01 10.33 -0.90
N ARG A 65 -3.24 9.82 -0.99
CA ARG A 65 -4.01 9.32 0.16
C ARG A 65 -3.24 8.35 1.05
N TYR A 66 -2.37 7.52 0.48
CA TYR A 66 -1.60 6.55 1.26
C TYR A 66 -0.36 7.18 1.92
N PHE A 67 0.07 8.35 1.46
CA PHE A 67 1.35 8.97 1.83
C PHE A 67 1.20 10.30 2.58
N GLU A 68 0.08 10.99 2.42
CA GLU A 68 -0.23 12.24 3.12
C GLU A 68 -1.00 11.93 4.42
N ASN A 69 -0.50 12.43 5.54
CA ASN A 69 -1.23 12.36 6.80
C ASN A 69 -2.39 13.38 6.77
N PRO A 70 -3.59 13.04 7.27
CA PRO A 70 -4.69 14.00 7.35
C PRO A 70 -4.34 15.31 8.09
N GLU A 71 -3.37 15.27 9.01
CA GLU A 71 -2.89 16.45 9.75
C GLU A 71 -2.04 17.41 8.87
N GLU A 72 -1.36 16.91 7.84
CA GLU A 72 -0.56 17.75 6.93
C GLU A 72 -1.45 18.53 5.94
N ILE A 73 -2.59 17.94 5.55
CA ILE A 73 -3.54 18.56 4.59
C ILE A 73 -4.32 19.72 5.25
N ALA A 74 -4.50 19.71 6.57
CA ALA A 74 -5.23 20.74 7.31
C ALA A 74 -4.39 22.00 7.65
N SER A 75 -3.12 22.03 7.28
CA SER A 75 -2.17 23.10 7.67
C SER A 75 -1.78 24.04 6.51
N THR A 76 -2.48 24.01 5.37
CA THR A 76 -2.24 24.89 4.21
C THR A 76 -3.33 25.95 4.04
#